data_AF-A0A7X7QYF3-F1
#
_entry.id   AF-A0A7X7QYF3-F1
#
_cell.length_a   1.000
_cell.length_b   1.000
_cell.length_c   1.000
_cell.angle_alpha   90.00
_cell.angle_beta   90.00
_cell.angle_gamma   90.00
#
_symmetry.space_group_name_H-M   'P 1'
#
loop_
_entity.id
_entity.type
_entity.pdbx_description
1 polymer ?
#
loop_
_entity_poly.entity_id
_entity_poly.type
_entity_poly.pdbx_seq_one_letter_code
_entity_poly.pdbx_strand_id
1 'polypeptide(L)'
;MSTLVIDMQSGIAGDMLLAGLLGLGGDVRTLEAALSKLGIGHVHVNVAGVKRNGLAANRVRIEVHDHGHEHHAPPRHHGNHHHFHSHGHTHTPYTHVRALIAGAALPERVKRDALRVFATLADAEGAVHGVPVERVQFHEVGAPDAIAEVVGCCLMLEELGVTAVQATPLLLGRGRVLCEHGLIDVPVPAVAAMLEQTGAPSACVAHETGEITTPTGCALVCALATAFISQDGMPARVTGYGAGGREIAGLPRPLKVSLW
;
A
#
# COMPACT_ATOMS: atom_id res chain seq x y z
N MET A 1 -21.31 -4.53 -14.50
CA MET A 1 -19.88 -4.25 -14.29
C MET A 1 -19.76 -3.54 -12.96
N SER A 2 -18.85 -3.96 -12.08
CA SER A 2 -18.63 -3.26 -10.81
C SER A 2 -17.39 -2.39 -10.96
N THR A 3 -17.53 -1.10 -10.67
CA THR A 3 -16.43 -0.13 -10.76
C THR A 3 -16.08 0.34 -9.36
N LEU A 4 -14.81 0.23 -8.99
CA LEU A 4 -14.29 0.85 -7.78
C LEU A 4 -13.87 2.29 -8.10
N VAL A 5 -14.35 3.24 -7.32
CA VAL A 5 -13.87 4.62 -7.34
C VAL A 5 -13.03 4.89 -6.10
N ILE A 6 -11.77 5.31 -6.29
CA ILE A 6 -10.85 5.73 -5.24
C ILE A 6 -10.83 7.26 -5.19
N ASP A 7 -11.32 7.83 -4.09
CA ASP A 7 -11.38 9.28 -3.87
C ASP A 7 -10.19 9.75 -3.04
N MET A 8 -9.24 10.37 -3.72
CA MET A 8 -7.89 10.67 -3.23
C MET A 8 -7.81 11.95 -2.39
N GLN A 9 -8.86 12.31 -1.65
CA GLN A 9 -8.93 13.55 -0.83
C GLN A 9 -7.99 13.59 0.38
N SER A 10 -7.37 12.48 0.75
CA SER A 10 -6.61 12.34 2.01
C SER A 10 -5.21 11.75 1.85
N GLY A 11 -4.76 11.52 0.61
CA GLY A 11 -3.62 10.67 0.31
C GLY A 11 -3.98 9.18 0.29
N ILE A 12 -3.00 8.32 0.04
CA ILE A 12 -3.15 6.88 -0.12
C ILE A 12 -1.92 6.11 0.38
N ALA A 13 -2.18 4.93 0.94
CA ALA A 13 -1.21 3.91 1.29
C ALA A 13 -1.81 2.52 1.04
N GLY A 14 -0.99 1.46 1.07
CA GLY A 14 -1.46 0.09 0.87
C GLY A 14 -2.48 -0.33 1.93
N ASP A 15 -2.13 -0.17 3.22
CA ASP A 15 -3.03 -0.36 4.35
C ASP A 15 -4.34 0.45 4.27
N MET A 16 -4.26 1.71 3.83
CA MET A 16 -5.41 2.60 3.66
C MET A 16 -6.36 2.08 2.59
N LEU A 17 -5.84 1.69 1.43
CA LEU A 17 -6.67 1.14 0.37
C LEU A 17 -7.29 -0.19 0.81
N LEU A 18 -6.50 -1.08 1.41
CA LEU A 18 -6.97 -2.36 1.91
C LEU A 18 -8.07 -2.20 2.97
N ALA A 19 -7.91 -1.27 3.91
CA ALA A 19 -8.91 -0.95 4.92
C ALA A 19 -10.22 -0.41 4.31
N GLY A 20 -10.10 0.45 3.29
CA GLY A 20 -11.23 0.94 2.51
C GLY A 20 -11.97 -0.20 1.81
N LEU A 21 -11.23 -1.11 1.17
CA LEU A 21 -11.78 -2.26 0.46
C LEU A 21 -12.51 -3.24 1.40
N LEU A 22 -11.92 -3.55 2.56
CA LEU A 22 -12.60 -4.33 3.60
C LEU A 22 -13.87 -3.62 4.10
N GLY A 23 -13.86 -2.29 4.16
CA GLY A 23 -15.04 -1.47 4.46
C GLY A 23 -16.17 -1.56 3.43
N LEU A 24 -15.92 -2.09 2.23
CA LEU A 24 -16.95 -2.37 1.22
C LEU A 24 -17.63 -3.73 1.42
N GLY A 25 -17.20 -4.53 2.40
CA GLY A 25 -17.78 -5.83 2.74
C GLY A 25 -16.87 -7.03 2.44
N GLY A 26 -15.57 -6.83 2.24
CA GLY A 26 -14.61 -7.93 2.08
C GLY A 26 -14.41 -8.72 3.38
N ASP A 27 -14.13 -10.02 3.25
CA ASP A 27 -13.92 -10.92 4.39
C ASP A 27 -12.44 -11.04 4.77
N VAL A 28 -12.10 -10.54 5.96
CA VAL A 28 -10.73 -10.61 6.51
C VAL A 28 -10.21 -12.05 6.61
N ARG A 29 -11.07 -13.04 6.90
CA ARG A 29 -10.61 -14.43 7.07
C ARG A 29 -10.23 -15.04 5.73
N THR A 30 -11.02 -14.75 4.70
CA THR A 30 -10.73 -15.17 3.32
C THR A 30 -9.45 -14.51 2.81
N LEU A 31 -9.25 -13.22 3.12
CA LEU A 31 -8.01 -12.49 2.85
C LEU A 31 -6.79 -13.13 3.52
N GLU A 32 -6.82 -13.35 4.84
CA GLU A 32 -5.72 -14.00 5.58
C GLU A 32 -5.39 -15.38 5.01
N ALA A 33 -6.41 -16.20 4.75
CA ALA A 33 -6.24 -17.53 4.18
C ALA A 33 -5.59 -17.49 2.79
N ALA A 34 -5.95 -16.50 1.97
CA ALA A 34 -5.32 -16.31 0.66
C ALA A 34 -3.88 -15.81 0.78
N LEU A 35 -3.60 -14.82 1.64
CA LEU A 35 -2.26 -14.28 1.88
C LEU A 35 -1.29 -15.34 2.42
N SER A 36 -1.77 -16.32 3.20
CA SER A 36 -0.94 -17.44 3.67
C SER A 36 -0.30 -18.26 2.53
N LYS A 37 -0.88 -18.22 1.32
CA LYS A 37 -0.39 -18.94 0.13
C LYS A 37 0.80 -18.26 -0.54
N LEU A 38 1.20 -17.08 -0.08
CA LEU A 38 2.38 -16.35 -0.58
C LEU A 38 3.69 -16.95 -0.07
N GLY A 39 3.67 -17.71 1.03
CA GLY A 39 4.90 -18.25 1.63
C GLY A 39 5.79 -17.19 2.29
N ILE A 40 5.22 -16.06 2.71
CA ILE A 40 5.92 -14.96 3.41
C ILE A 40 5.93 -15.13 4.95
N GLY A 41 5.45 -16.26 5.46
CA GLY A 41 5.25 -16.51 6.89
C GLY A 41 3.78 -16.51 7.30
N HIS A 42 3.53 -16.48 8.61
CA HIS A 42 2.20 -16.41 9.19
C HIS A 42 1.68 -14.97 9.14
N VAL A 43 0.71 -14.72 8.25
CA VAL A 43 0.09 -13.41 8.07
C VAL A 43 -1.12 -13.28 8.99
N HIS A 44 -1.15 -12.21 9.79
CA HIS A 44 -2.32 -11.78 10.54
C HIS A 44 -2.75 -10.38 10.09
N VAL A 45 -4.04 -10.22 9.80
CA VAL A 45 -4.64 -8.96 9.35
C VAL A 45 -5.53 -8.43 10.48
N ASN A 46 -5.03 -7.43 11.20
CA ASN A 46 -5.79 -6.76 12.23
C ASN A 46 -6.63 -5.63 11.62
N VAL A 47 -7.95 -5.69 11.79
CA VAL A 47 -8.89 -4.66 11.35
C VAL A 47 -9.50 -4.00 12.58
N ALA A 48 -9.29 -2.70 12.74
CA ALA A 48 -9.83 -1.93 13.84
C ALA A 48 -10.70 -0.76 13.34
N GLY A 49 -11.86 -0.58 13.95
CA GLY A 49 -12.65 0.64 13.77
C GLY A 49 -11.97 1.81 14.47
N VAL A 50 -11.73 2.90 13.75
CA VAL A 50 -11.11 4.12 14.26
C VAL A 50 -11.94 5.35 13.91
N LYS A 51 -11.67 6.47 14.58
CA LYS A 51 -12.20 7.78 14.19
C LYS A 51 -11.05 8.68 13.76
N ARG A 52 -11.19 9.31 12.58
CA ARG A 52 -10.27 10.35 12.10
C ARG A 52 -11.05 11.66 12.03
N ASN A 53 -10.71 12.60 12.91
CA ASN A 53 -11.41 13.89 13.03
C ASN A 53 -12.95 13.74 13.11
N GLY A 54 -13.40 12.74 13.87
CA GLY A 54 -14.84 12.44 14.06
C GLY A 54 -15.47 11.53 13.00
N LEU A 55 -14.79 11.26 11.88
CA LEU A 55 -15.28 10.35 10.83
C LEU A 55 -14.89 8.91 11.14
N ALA A 56 -15.86 7.99 11.06
CA ALA A 56 -15.60 6.56 11.23
C ALA A 56 -14.82 6.01 10.02
N ALA A 57 -13.84 5.15 10.30
CA ALA A 57 -13.03 4.47 9.30
C ALA A 57 -12.53 3.13 9.83
N ASN A 58 -12.06 2.27 8.93
CA ASN A 58 -11.29 1.09 9.27
C ASN A 58 -9.80 1.43 9.20
N ARG A 59 -9.02 0.86 10.10
CA ARG A 59 -7.57 0.80 10.01
C ARG A 59 -7.17 -0.66 9.89
N VAL A 60 -6.26 -0.95 8.96
CA VAL A 60 -5.66 -2.28 8.82
C VAL A 60 -4.22 -2.20 9.31
N ARG A 61 -3.77 -3.26 9.98
CA ARG A 61 -2.36 -3.53 10.20
C ARG A 61 -2.09 -4.99 9.83
N ILE A 62 -1.10 -5.21 8.98
CA ILE A 62 -0.63 -6.55 8.66
C ILE A 62 0.58 -6.85 9.54
N GLU A 63 0.53 -7.98 10.23
CA GLU A 63 1.64 -8.50 11.00
C GLU A 63 2.06 -9.83 10.38
N VAL A 64 3.33 -9.94 9.99
CA VAL A 64 3.88 -11.16 9.40
C VAL A 64 4.89 -11.74 10.37
N HIS A 65 4.59 -12.92 10.88
CA HIS A 65 5.46 -13.66 11.79
C HIS A 65 6.17 -14.77 11.04
N ASP A 66 7.49 -14.81 11.19
CA ASP A 66 8.30 -15.84 10.57
C ASP A 66 7.96 -17.23 11.15
N HIS A 67 8.11 -18.29 10.35
CA HIS A 67 8.14 -19.63 10.91
C HIS A 67 9.38 -19.70 11.80
N GLY A 68 9.19 -19.92 13.10
CA GLY A 68 10.28 -19.90 14.08
C GLY A 68 11.48 -20.74 13.66
N HIS A 69 12.49 -20.08 13.07
CA HIS A 69 13.86 -20.52 13.19
C HIS A 69 14.36 -19.95 14.51
N GLU A 70 14.23 -20.75 15.57
CA GLU A 70 14.93 -20.51 16.84
C GLU A 70 16.45 -20.49 16.56
N HIS A 71 16.97 -19.31 16.23
CA HIS A 71 18.38 -19.04 16.42
C HIS A 71 18.59 -18.88 17.92
N HIS A 72 19.09 -19.95 18.56
CA HIS A 72 19.67 -19.89 19.90
C HIS A 72 20.77 -18.81 19.94
N ALA A 73 20.40 -17.58 20.27
CA ALA A 73 21.33 -16.55 20.68
C ALA A 73 21.45 -16.60 22.22
N PRO A 74 22.67 -16.46 22.80
CA PRO A 74 22.85 -16.47 24.24
C PRO A 74 22.20 -15.23 24.87
N PRO A 75 21.76 -15.29 26.14
CA PRO A 75 21.03 -14.20 26.76
C PRO A 75 21.95 -13.00 26.96
N ARG A 76 21.57 -11.83 26.43
CA ARG A 76 22.20 -10.55 26.76
C ARG A 76 21.20 -9.63 27.48
N HIS A 77 21.67 -9.21 28.65
CA HIS A 77 21.22 -8.21 29.62
C HIS A 77 20.13 -7.19 29.27
N HIS A 78 19.29 -6.94 30.27
CA HIS A 78 18.28 -5.88 30.39
C HIS A 78 18.80 -4.47 30.07
N GLY A 79 18.12 -3.80 29.13
CA GLY A 79 18.18 -2.36 28.92
C GLY A 79 16.79 -1.85 28.54
N ASN A 80 16.25 -0.94 29.36
CA ASN A 80 14.96 -0.31 29.16
C ASN A 80 15.06 0.68 27.97
N HIS A 81 14.60 0.29 26.78
CA HIS A 81 14.65 1.13 25.58
C HIS A 81 13.31 1.16 24.85
N HIS A 82 12.87 2.38 24.55
CA HIS A 82 11.69 2.73 23.77
C HIS A 82 11.64 1.94 22.45
N HIS A 83 10.56 1.19 22.22
CA HIS A 83 10.35 0.42 21.00
C HIS A 83 10.04 1.33 19.80
N PHE A 84 11.08 1.81 19.12
CA PHE A 84 11.04 1.97 17.67
C PHE A 84 11.45 0.62 17.09
N HIS A 85 10.57 -0.05 16.34
CA HIS A 85 10.93 -1.27 15.63
C HIS A 85 11.90 -0.94 14.49
N SER A 86 13.20 -1.01 14.77
CA SER A 86 14.25 -1.15 13.75
C SER A 86 14.33 -2.64 13.39
N HIS A 87 13.66 -3.02 12.31
CA HIS A 87 13.92 -4.31 11.67
C HIS A 87 15.29 -4.22 10.98
N GLY A 88 16.12 -5.26 11.14
CA GLY A 88 17.42 -5.34 10.46
C GLY A 88 17.24 -5.23 8.94
N HIS A 89 18.10 -4.44 8.30
CA HIS A 89 18.00 -4.07 6.89
C HIS A 89 18.12 -5.27 5.95
N THR A 90 16.98 -5.86 5.59
CA THR A 90 16.87 -6.86 4.52
C THR A 90 16.38 -6.20 3.25
N HIS A 91 17.32 -5.89 2.35
CA HIS A 91 17.00 -5.54 0.97
C HIS A 91 16.31 -6.73 0.30
N THR A 92 15.13 -6.52 -0.27
CA THR A 92 14.39 -7.56 -0.97
C THR A 92 14.51 -7.38 -2.48
N PRO A 93 15.16 -8.30 -3.21
CA PRO A 93 15.29 -8.19 -4.66
C PRO A 93 13.92 -8.20 -5.34
N TYR A 94 13.68 -7.33 -6.32
CA TYR A 94 12.44 -7.34 -7.10
C TYR A 94 12.17 -8.72 -7.74
N THR A 95 13.22 -9.40 -8.18
CA THR A 95 13.15 -10.76 -8.74
C THR A 95 12.60 -11.78 -7.73
N HIS A 96 12.88 -11.62 -6.44
CA HIS A 96 12.33 -12.45 -5.37
C HIS A 96 10.83 -12.22 -5.22
N VAL A 97 10.39 -10.96 -5.12
CA VAL A 97 8.96 -10.61 -5.03
C VAL A 97 8.17 -11.16 -6.21
N ARG A 98 8.73 -11.03 -7.43
CA ARG A 98 8.12 -11.56 -8.65
C ARG A 98 7.97 -13.09 -8.60
N ALA A 99 9.02 -13.80 -8.20
CA ALA A 99 8.99 -15.25 -8.09
C ALA A 99 7.97 -15.72 -7.04
N LEU A 100 7.92 -15.02 -5.91
CA LEU A 100 6.99 -15.27 -4.82
C LEU A 100 5.53 -15.17 -5.27
N ILE A 101 5.16 -14.07 -5.94
CA ILE A 101 3.78 -13.88 -6.43
C ILE A 101 3.44 -14.86 -7.56
N ALA A 102 4.36 -15.11 -8.49
CA ALA A 102 4.14 -16.03 -9.61
C ALA A 102 3.92 -17.47 -9.14
N GLY A 103 4.67 -17.91 -8.12
CA GLY A 103 4.58 -19.25 -7.55
C GLY A 103 3.41 -19.47 -6.58
N ALA A 104 2.78 -18.41 -6.08
CA ALA A 104 1.71 -18.51 -5.10
C ALA A 104 0.43 -19.16 -5.69
N ALA A 105 -0.31 -19.89 -4.86
CA ALA A 105 -1.59 -20.50 -5.25
C ALA A 105 -2.75 -19.48 -5.19
N LEU A 106 -2.62 -18.38 -5.94
CA LEU A 106 -3.57 -17.28 -6.03
C LEU A 106 -4.29 -17.24 -7.39
N PRO A 107 -5.46 -16.58 -7.49
CA PRO A 107 -6.11 -16.36 -8.79
C PRO A 107 -5.18 -15.66 -9.79
N GLU A 108 -5.21 -16.05 -11.06
CA GLU A 108 -4.31 -15.50 -12.09
C GLU A 108 -4.47 -13.99 -12.29
N ARG A 109 -5.71 -13.48 -12.12
CA ARG A 109 -5.97 -12.05 -12.11
C ARG A 109 -5.22 -11.33 -10.99
N VAL A 110 -5.25 -11.87 -9.77
CA VAL A 110 -4.56 -11.32 -8.59
C VAL A 110 -3.05 -11.29 -8.83
N LYS A 111 -2.47 -12.39 -9.34
CA LYS A 111 -1.04 -12.43 -9.67
C LYS A 111 -0.67 -11.38 -10.70
N ARG A 112 -1.41 -11.32 -11.81
CA ARG A 112 -1.16 -10.35 -12.88
C ARG A 112 -1.22 -8.92 -12.35
N ASP A 113 -2.24 -8.58 -11.59
CA ASP A 113 -2.46 -7.21 -11.11
C ASP A 113 -1.40 -6.84 -10.04
N ALA A 114 -1.06 -7.73 -9.10
CA ALA A 114 0.00 -7.50 -8.13
C ALA A 114 1.39 -7.37 -8.80
N LEU A 115 1.69 -8.21 -9.80
CA LEU A 115 2.94 -8.11 -10.57
C LEU A 115 3.05 -6.80 -11.34
N ARG A 116 1.94 -6.26 -11.85
CA ARG A 116 1.90 -4.93 -12.47
C ARG A 116 2.23 -3.84 -11.47
N VAL A 117 1.66 -3.88 -10.27
CA VAL A 117 1.95 -2.91 -9.19
C VAL A 117 3.44 -2.93 -8.83
N PHE A 118 4.02 -4.12 -8.62
CA PHE A 118 5.45 -4.22 -8.30
C PHE A 118 6.37 -3.86 -9.46
N ALA A 119 5.96 -4.10 -10.72
CA ALA A 119 6.70 -3.61 -11.87
C ALA A 119 6.74 -2.08 -11.89
N THR A 120 5.59 -1.42 -11.65
CA THR A 120 5.53 0.05 -11.55
C THR A 120 6.44 0.61 -10.45
N LEU A 121 6.50 -0.05 -9.27
CA LEU A 121 7.48 0.31 -8.23
C LEU A 121 8.92 0.09 -8.71
N ALA A 122 9.22 -1.07 -9.29
CA ALA A 122 10.56 -1.42 -9.69
C ALA A 122 11.10 -0.49 -10.80
N ASP A 123 10.27 -0.09 -11.76
CA ASP A 123 10.66 0.85 -12.81
C ASP A 123 11.00 2.24 -12.24
N ALA A 124 10.26 2.69 -11.23
CA ALA A 124 10.53 3.94 -10.53
C ALA A 124 11.80 3.87 -9.68
N GLU A 125 11.97 2.81 -8.87
CA GLU A 125 13.16 2.58 -8.06
C GLU A 125 14.42 2.42 -8.92
N GLY A 126 14.32 1.71 -10.05
CA GLY A 126 15.40 1.57 -11.02
C GLY A 126 15.84 2.91 -11.60
N ALA A 127 14.89 3.77 -11.94
CA ALA A 127 15.16 5.13 -12.41
C ALA A 127 15.82 6.00 -11.34
N VAL A 128 15.33 5.97 -10.10
CA VAL A 128 15.86 6.74 -8.97
C VAL A 128 17.29 6.29 -8.61
N HIS A 129 17.55 4.99 -8.61
CA HIS A 129 18.85 4.43 -8.26
C HIS A 129 19.81 4.27 -9.44
N GLY A 130 19.38 4.56 -10.68
CA GLY A 130 20.20 4.42 -11.88
C GLY A 130 20.60 2.97 -12.19
N VAL A 131 19.76 2.00 -11.85
CA VAL A 131 19.99 0.56 -12.05
C VAL A 131 18.92 -0.04 -12.96
N PRO A 132 19.23 -1.09 -13.75
CA PRO A 132 18.21 -1.81 -14.50
C PRO A 132 17.23 -2.48 -13.54
N VAL A 133 15.97 -2.61 -13.97
CA VAL A 133 14.85 -3.11 -13.14
C VAL A 133 15.13 -4.48 -12.53
N GLU A 134 15.88 -5.35 -13.21
CA GLU A 134 16.25 -6.69 -12.72
C GLU A 134 17.21 -6.67 -11.53
N ARG A 135 17.90 -5.54 -11.31
CA ARG A 135 18.83 -5.34 -10.19
C ARG A 135 18.25 -4.52 -9.04
N VAL A 136 16.98 -4.11 -9.16
CA VAL A 136 16.30 -3.33 -8.12
C VAL A 136 16.22 -4.13 -6.83
N GLN A 137 16.58 -3.45 -5.74
CA GLN A 137 16.46 -3.90 -4.37
C GLN A 137 15.46 -3.00 -3.67
N PHE A 138 14.36 -3.56 -3.20
CA PHE A 138 13.40 -2.79 -2.43
C PHE A 138 13.86 -2.67 -0.97
N HIS A 139 13.75 -1.45 -0.46
CA HIS A 139 14.17 -1.06 0.88
C HIS A 139 12.97 -1.10 1.82
N GLU A 140 11.98 -0.25 1.55
CA GLU A 140 10.77 -0.12 2.37
C GLU A 140 9.58 -0.90 1.78
N VAL A 141 9.46 -0.95 0.45
CA VAL A 141 8.32 -1.58 -0.25
C VAL A 141 8.46 -3.09 -0.46
N GLY A 142 9.61 -3.66 -0.09
CA GLY A 142 9.92 -5.08 -0.23
C GLY A 142 9.63 -5.91 1.02
N ALA A 143 9.24 -5.26 2.12
CA ALA A 143 8.96 -5.93 3.38
C ALA A 143 7.74 -6.86 3.25
N PRO A 144 7.68 -7.98 4.01
CA PRO A 144 6.60 -8.96 3.91
C PRO A 144 5.19 -8.37 4.11
N ASP A 145 5.05 -7.40 5.03
CA ASP A 145 3.80 -6.66 5.27
C ASP A 145 3.43 -5.78 4.07
N ALA A 146 4.37 -5.05 3.47
CA ALA A 146 4.13 -4.27 2.25
C ALA A 146 3.71 -5.16 1.06
N ILE A 147 4.32 -6.34 0.92
CA ILE A 147 3.91 -7.35 -0.08
C ILE A 147 2.49 -7.82 0.18
N ALA A 148 2.16 -8.13 1.43
CA ALA A 148 0.82 -8.54 1.82
C ALA A 148 -0.22 -7.44 1.60
N GLU A 149 0.11 -6.16 1.78
CA GLU A 149 -0.79 -5.04 1.49
C GLU A 149 -1.15 -4.94 0.01
N VAL A 150 -0.15 -5.01 -0.88
CA VAL A 150 -0.35 -4.94 -2.34
C VAL A 150 -1.17 -6.13 -2.83
N VAL A 151 -0.77 -7.34 -2.45
CA VAL A 151 -1.48 -8.56 -2.84
C VAL A 151 -2.87 -8.58 -2.22
N GLY A 152 -3.01 -8.11 -0.98
CA GLY A 152 -4.28 -8.00 -0.28
C GLY A 152 -5.26 -7.07 -0.97
N CYS A 153 -4.79 -5.91 -1.46
CA CYS A 153 -5.61 -5.03 -2.28
C CYS A 153 -6.09 -5.74 -3.55
N CYS A 154 -5.21 -6.44 -4.25
CA CYS A 154 -5.57 -7.19 -5.47
C CYS A 154 -6.56 -8.33 -5.19
N LEU A 155 -6.42 -9.02 -4.06
CA LEU A 155 -7.36 -10.04 -3.59
C LEU A 155 -8.74 -9.46 -3.32
N MET A 156 -8.81 -8.30 -2.65
CA MET A 156 -10.09 -7.64 -2.39
C MET A 156 -10.77 -7.14 -3.66
N LEU A 157 -10.02 -6.65 -4.65
CA LEU A 157 -10.58 -6.30 -5.96
C LEU A 157 -11.20 -7.51 -6.66
N GLU A 158 -10.56 -8.68 -6.54
CA GLU A 158 -11.08 -9.93 -7.10
C GLU A 158 -12.32 -10.41 -6.34
N GLU A 159 -12.27 -10.46 -5.00
CA GLU A 159 -13.37 -10.91 -4.14
C GLU A 159 -14.62 -10.04 -4.29
N LEU A 160 -14.44 -8.72 -4.36
CA LEU A 160 -15.54 -7.76 -4.56
C LEU A 160 -16.08 -7.76 -6.01
N GLY A 161 -15.47 -8.54 -6.92
CA GLY A 161 -15.88 -8.61 -8.32
C GLY A 161 -15.68 -7.29 -9.07
N VAL A 162 -14.73 -6.46 -8.63
CA VAL A 162 -14.39 -5.19 -9.29
C VAL A 162 -13.85 -5.50 -10.67
N THR A 163 -14.35 -4.82 -11.70
CA THR A 163 -13.94 -5.00 -13.10
C THR A 163 -13.19 -3.79 -13.67
N ALA A 164 -13.35 -2.63 -13.05
CA ALA A 164 -12.65 -1.40 -13.40
C ALA A 164 -12.33 -0.61 -12.12
N VAL A 165 -11.17 0.04 -12.11
CA VAL A 165 -10.77 0.97 -11.05
C VAL A 165 -10.70 2.36 -11.66
N GLN A 166 -11.39 3.33 -11.06
CA GLN A 166 -11.28 4.73 -11.39
C GLN A 166 -10.74 5.48 -10.17
N ALA A 167 -9.96 6.53 -10.41
CA ALA A 167 -9.42 7.35 -9.32
C ALA A 167 -9.59 8.83 -9.64
N THR A 168 -9.75 9.65 -8.61
CA THR A 168 -9.49 11.10 -8.76
C THR A 168 -7.97 11.34 -8.82
N PRO A 169 -7.50 12.53 -9.22
CA PRO A 169 -6.07 12.84 -9.17
C PRO A 169 -5.42 12.55 -7.82
N LEU A 170 -4.20 11.99 -7.83
CA LEU A 170 -3.42 11.67 -6.62
C LEU A 170 -3.19 12.94 -5.80
N LEU A 171 -3.39 12.88 -4.48
CA LEU A 171 -3.08 14.00 -3.58
C LEU A 171 -1.71 13.80 -2.93
N LEU A 172 -0.78 14.67 -3.26
CA LEU A 172 0.60 14.65 -2.78
C LEU A 172 0.78 15.54 -1.56
N GLY A 173 1.65 15.08 -0.68
CA GLY A 173 2.08 15.83 0.50
C GLY A 173 3.18 16.85 0.16
N ARG A 174 3.71 17.51 1.20
CA ARG A 174 4.84 18.44 1.11
C ARG A 174 5.74 18.35 2.34
N GLY A 175 6.95 18.85 2.20
CA GLY A 175 7.95 18.90 3.26
C GLY A 175 9.02 17.84 3.04
N ARG A 176 9.51 17.24 4.12
CA ARG A 176 10.54 16.21 4.09
C ARG A 176 10.16 15.01 4.97
N VAL A 177 10.66 13.82 4.63
CA VAL A 177 10.53 12.62 5.48
C VAL A 177 11.90 12.03 5.74
N LEU A 178 12.06 11.44 6.93
CA LEU A 178 13.24 10.64 7.25
C LEU A 178 12.94 9.18 6.86
N CYS A 179 13.77 8.62 5.98
CA CYS A 179 13.72 7.24 5.51
C CYS A 179 15.12 6.62 5.55
N GLU A 180 15.28 5.41 5.01
CA GLU A 180 16.61 4.75 4.91
C GLU A 180 17.62 5.56 4.08
N HIS A 181 17.15 6.40 3.16
CA HIS A 181 17.97 7.32 2.37
C HIS A 181 18.26 8.65 3.08
N GLY A 182 17.95 8.74 4.37
CA GLY A 182 18.05 9.96 5.16
C GLY A 182 16.84 10.87 4.98
N LEU A 183 17.05 12.17 5.16
CA LEU A 183 15.99 13.17 5.05
C LEU A 183 15.80 13.57 3.59
N ILE A 184 14.68 13.19 2.99
CA ILE A 184 14.35 13.40 1.58
C ILE A 184 13.11 14.29 1.40
N ASP A 185 13.00 14.93 0.24
CA ASP A 185 11.85 15.78 -0.10
C ASP A 185 10.58 14.97 -0.38
N VAL A 186 9.42 15.60 -0.21
CA VAL A 186 8.09 15.06 -0.55
C VAL A 186 7.53 15.81 -1.76
N PRO A 187 7.05 15.11 -2.82
CA PRO A 187 6.95 13.64 -2.93
C PRO A 187 8.31 12.95 -2.97
N VAL A 188 8.40 11.77 -2.35
CA VAL A 188 9.63 10.99 -2.34
C VAL A 188 10.03 10.57 -3.77
N PRO A 189 11.32 10.35 -4.07
CA PRO A 189 11.79 10.14 -5.43
C PRO A 189 11.04 9.06 -6.22
N ALA A 190 10.72 7.93 -5.59
CA ALA A 190 9.95 6.86 -6.24
C ALA A 190 8.54 7.30 -6.66
N VAL A 191 7.85 8.10 -5.83
CA VAL A 191 6.54 8.67 -6.18
C VAL A 191 6.66 9.66 -7.32
N ALA A 192 7.66 10.55 -7.28
CA ALA A 192 7.91 11.51 -8.36
C ALA A 192 8.18 10.79 -9.70
N ALA A 193 9.03 9.77 -9.69
CA ALA A 193 9.34 8.96 -10.87
C ALA A 193 8.11 8.22 -11.42
N MET A 194 7.28 7.60 -10.56
CA MET A 194 6.04 6.95 -11.00
C MET A 194 5.07 7.93 -11.68
N LEU A 195 4.92 9.14 -11.13
CA LEU A 195 4.05 10.16 -11.71
C LEU A 195 4.56 10.63 -13.07
N GLU A 196 5.87 10.84 -13.22
CA GLU A 196 6.50 11.22 -14.49
C GLU A 196 6.34 10.11 -15.54
N GLN A 197 6.60 8.85 -15.16
CA GLN A 197 6.54 7.70 -16.06
C GLN A 197 5.12 7.37 -16.53
N THR A 198 4.13 7.53 -15.65
CA THR A 198 2.73 7.16 -15.95
C THR A 198 1.88 8.31 -16.45
N GLY A 199 2.31 9.56 -16.22
CA GLY A 199 1.51 10.76 -16.50
C GLY A 199 0.25 10.86 -15.63
N ALA A 200 0.20 10.13 -14.49
CA ALA A 200 -0.95 10.15 -13.60
C ALA A 200 -1.19 11.58 -13.07
N PRO A 201 -2.43 12.11 -13.15
CA PRO A 201 -2.73 13.44 -12.67
C PRO A 201 -2.57 13.48 -11.15
N SER A 202 -1.97 14.55 -10.67
CA SER A 202 -1.76 14.78 -9.25
C SER A 202 -1.98 16.24 -8.88
N ALA A 203 -2.32 16.45 -7.62
CA ALA A 203 -2.41 17.75 -6.97
C ALA A 203 -1.60 17.70 -5.68
N CYS A 204 -1.19 18.85 -5.17
CA CYS A 204 -0.37 18.94 -3.96
C CYS A 204 -1.08 19.78 -2.91
N VAL A 205 -1.03 19.36 -1.65
CA VAL A 205 -1.59 20.13 -0.53
C VAL A 205 -0.88 21.48 -0.37
N ALA A 206 -1.54 22.45 0.28
CA ALA A 206 -0.94 23.79 0.44
C ALA A 206 0.12 23.85 1.56
N HIS A 207 -0.01 23.01 2.60
CA HIS A 207 0.82 23.04 3.81
C HIS A 207 1.69 21.79 3.93
N GLU A 208 2.74 21.84 4.76
CA GLU A 208 3.58 20.67 5.02
C GLU A 208 2.80 19.60 5.75
N THR A 209 2.83 18.39 5.19
CA THR A 209 2.13 17.21 5.74
C THR A 209 3.05 16.02 5.86
N GLY A 210 4.27 16.07 5.31
CA GLY A 210 5.08 14.88 5.03
C GLY A 210 4.42 14.01 3.96
N GLU A 211 4.81 12.74 3.88
CA GLU A 211 4.25 11.80 2.92
C GLU A 211 2.80 11.42 3.27
N ILE A 212 1.86 11.68 2.35
CA ILE A 212 0.46 11.24 2.43
C ILE A 212 0.06 10.29 1.31
N THR A 213 0.79 10.33 0.19
CA THR A 213 0.74 9.31 -0.86
C THR A 213 2.07 8.57 -0.77
N THR A 214 2.03 7.32 -0.29
CA THR A 214 3.22 6.47 -0.14
C THR A 214 3.61 5.88 -1.50
N PRO A 215 4.85 5.38 -1.68
CA PRO A 215 5.24 4.65 -2.88
C PRO A 215 4.26 3.50 -3.19
N THR A 216 3.91 2.69 -2.20
CA THR A 216 2.95 1.58 -2.35
C THR A 216 1.58 2.06 -2.81
N GLY A 217 1.04 3.11 -2.17
CA GLY A 217 -0.26 3.68 -2.53
C GLY A 217 -0.28 4.29 -3.93
N CYS A 218 0.80 4.98 -4.31
CA CYS A 218 0.98 5.55 -5.65
C CYS A 218 1.01 4.43 -6.70
N ALA A 219 1.80 3.38 -6.48
CA ALA A 219 1.93 2.26 -7.40
C ALA A 219 0.61 1.52 -7.60
N LEU A 220 -0.16 1.29 -6.53
CA LEU A 220 -1.49 0.68 -6.61
C LEU A 220 -2.41 1.46 -7.55
N VAL A 221 -2.43 2.78 -7.45
CA VAL A 221 -3.27 3.63 -8.33
C VAL A 221 -2.71 3.67 -9.74
N CYS A 222 -1.43 3.97 -9.90
CA CYS A 222 -0.78 4.09 -11.21
C CYS A 222 -0.87 2.79 -12.03
N ALA A 223 -0.81 1.63 -11.38
CA ALA A 223 -0.87 0.34 -12.06
C ALA A 223 -2.31 -0.15 -12.32
N LEU A 224 -3.25 0.11 -11.40
CA LEU A 224 -4.58 -0.52 -11.43
C LEU A 224 -5.68 0.42 -11.94
N ALA A 225 -5.54 1.74 -11.83
CA ALA A 225 -6.53 2.68 -12.32
C ALA A 225 -6.64 2.60 -13.85
N THR A 226 -7.86 2.39 -14.32
CA THR A 226 -8.22 2.34 -15.74
C THR A 226 -8.58 3.72 -16.31
N ALA A 227 -8.95 4.66 -15.45
CA ALA A 227 -9.20 6.05 -15.81
C ALA A 227 -9.06 6.97 -14.59
N PHE A 228 -8.68 8.23 -14.85
CA PHE A 228 -8.77 9.30 -13.87
C PHE A 228 -9.99 10.17 -14.16
N ILE A 229 -10.79 10.45 -13.13
CA ILE A 229 -12.08 11.15 -13.25
C ILE A 229 -12.10 12.44 -12.42
N SER A 230 -12.88 13.44 -12.84
CA SER A 230 -13.33 14.50 -11.94
C SER A 230 -14.39 13.93 -10.99
N GLN A 231 -14.56 14.54 -9.81
CA GLN A 231 -15.59 14.18 -8.84
C GLN A 231 -16.99 14.50 -9.37
N ASP A 232 -17.46 13.79 -10.40
CA ASP A 232 -18.78 13.97 -10.96
C ASP A 232 -19.41 12.60 -11.23
N GLY A 233 -20.47 12.31 -10.45
CA GLY A 233 -21.63 11.56 -10.93
C GLY A 233 -21.51 10.04 -11.09
N MET A 234 -21.72 9.29 -10.00
CA MET A 234 -22.78 8.26 -9.89
C MET A 234 -23.09 8.03 -8.39
N PRO A 235 -24.31 7.63 -8.01
CA PRO A 235 -24.60 7.22 -6.65
C PRO A 235 -23.87 5.92 -6.31
N ALA A 236 -23.02 5.95 -5.28
CA ALA A 236 -22.33 4.77 -4.79
C ALA A 236 -23.32 3.75 -4.19
N ARG A 237 -23.12 2.46 -4.48
CA ARG A 237 -23.87 1.35 -3.85
C ARG A 237 -23.44 1.12 -2.40
N VAL A 238 -22.12 1.16 -2.18
CA VAL A 238 -21.50 1.03 -0.85
C VAL A 238 -20.22 1.86 -0.84
N THR A 239 -19.88 2.41 0.32
CA THR A 239 -18.68 3.23 0.53
C THR A 239 -17.92 2.69 1.73
N GLY A 240 -16.61 2.50 1.54
CA GLY A 240 -15.66 2.12 2.57
C GLY A 240 -14.71 3.28 2.87
N TYR A 241 -14.22 3.33 4.11
CA TYR A 241 -13.30 4.37 4.58
C TYR A 241 -12.06 3.73 5.21
N GLY A 242 -10.89 4.03 4.66
CA GLY A 242 -9.60 3.51 5.11
C GLY A 242 -8.73 4.59 5.75
N ALA A 243 -8.26 4.32 6.96
CA ALA A 243 -7.41 5.24 7.72
C ALA A 243 -6.00 4.68 7.85
N GLY A 244 -5.00 5.52 7.54
CA GLY A 244 -3.59 5.17 7.71
C GLY A 244 -3.13 5.32 9.16
N GLY A 245 -1.87 4.97 9.41
CA GLY A 245 -1.28 5.01 10.75
C GLY A 245 -1.11 6.41 11.36
N ARG A 246 -0.97 7.45 10.52
CA ARG A 246 -0.67 8.83 10.96
C ARG A 246 -1.91 9.71 10.89
N GLU A 247 -2.12 10.52 11.93
CA GLU A 247 -3.10 11.62 11.89
C GLU A 247 -2.39 12.91 11.48
N ILE A 248 -2.99 13.63 10.52
CA ILE A 248 -2.42 14.85 9.97
C ILE A 248 -3.41 15.98 10.20
N ALA A 249 -2.98 16.99 10.95
CA ALA A 249 -3.78 18.18 11.20
C ALA A 249 -4.11 18.88 9.88
N GLY A 250 -5.39 19.21 9.65
CA GLY A 250 -5.83 19.91 8.44
C GLY A 250 -6.16 19.02 7.24
N LEU A 251 -5.90 17.70 7.30
CA LEU A 251 -6.39 16.71 6.34
C LEU A 251 -7.43 15.81 7.01
N PRO A 252 -8.71 16.23 7.08
CA PRO A 252 -9.65 15.68 8.04
C PRO A 252 -10.20 14.29 7.70
N ARG A 253 -9.86 13.69 6.55
CA ARG A 253 -10.65 12.58 5.98
C ARG A 253 -9.84 11.29 5.86
N PRO A 254 -10.44 10.13 6.17
CA PRO A 254 -9.91 8.85 5.72
C PRO A 254 -10.04 8.72 4.18
N LEU A 255 -9.25 7.83 3.59
CA LEU A 255 -9.40 7.47 2.17
C LEU A 255 -10.79 6.92 1.95
N LYS A 256 -11.53 7.48 1.00
CA LYS A 256 -12.86 7.01 0.65
C LYS A 256 -12.77 6.17 -0.62
N VAL A 257 -13.37 4.99 -0.58
CA VAL A 257 -13.57 4.16 -1.76
C VAL A 257 -15.05 3.82 -1.91
N SER A 258 -15.53 3.71 -3.14
CA SER A 258 -16.94 3.44 -3.42
C SER A 258 -17.09 2.40 -4.52
N LEU A 259 -18.05 1.48 -4.38
CA LEU A 259 -18.46 0.61 -5.49
C LEU A 259 -19.67 1.21 -6.18
N TRP A 260 -19.55 1.35 -7.50
CA TRP A 260 -20.60 1.77 -8.41
C TRP A 260 -21.09 0.53 -9.19
#